data_AF-A0A6N7Y3P3-F1
#
_entry.id   AF-A0A6N7Y3P3-F1
#
_cell.length_a   1.000
_cell.length_b   1.000
_cell.length_c   1.000
_cell.angle_alpha   90.00
_cell.angle_beta   90.00
_cell.angle_gamma   90.00
#
_symmetry.space_group_name_H-M   'P 1'
#
loop_
_entity.id
_entity.type
_entity.pdbx_description
1 polymer ?
#
loop_
_entity_poly.entity_id
_entity_poly.type
_entity_poly.pdbx_seq_one_letter_code
_entity_poly.pdbx_strand_id
1 'polypeptide(L)' 'MQDFGRVVFKINEVLEEKNISKNKLEKEANLQRTQLNSYCNNKVKRIDLITLAKICYVLDCEIEDIMEYKKI' A
#
# COMPACT_ATOMS: atom_id res chain seq x y z
N MET A 1 -18.77 -12.71 -15.78
CA MET A 1 -17.72 -12.35 -14.81
C MET A 1 -16.98 -11.17 -15.39
N GLN A 2 -16.77 -10.09 -14.65
CA GLN A 2 -16.07 -8.94 -15.19
C GLN A 2 -14.55 -9.23 -15.11
N ASP A 3 -13.96 -9.65 -16.24
CA ASP A 3 -12.52 -9.93 -16.40
C ASP A 3 -11.75 -8.63 -16.71
N PHE A 4 -11.78 -7.68 -15.78
CA PHE A 4 -11.03 -6.43 -15.90
C PHE A 4 -9.69 -6.47 -15.16
N GLY A 5 -9.17 -7.63 -14.75
CA GLY A 5 -7.93 -7.72 -13.97
C GLY A 5 -8.08 -7.37 -12.49
N ARG A 6 -6.96 -7.09 -11.81
CA ARG A 6 -6.93 -6.70 -10.39
C ARG A 6 -5.80 -5.74 -10.09
N VAL A 7 -6.00 -4.90 -9.08
CA VAL A 7 -4.96 -4.06 -8.49
C VAL A 7 -4.26 -4.82 -7.37
N VAL A 8 -2.93 -4.76 -7.32
CA VAL A 8 -2.07 -5.42 -6.33
C VAL A 8 -1.19 -4.37 -5.67
N PHE A 9 -1.12 -4.40 -4.35
CA PHE A 9 -0.25 -3.57 -3.51
C PHE A 9 1.08 -4.29 -3.25
N LYS A 10 2.16 -3.51 -3.31
CA LYS A 10 3.57 -3.92 -3.09
C LYS A 10 4.21 -3.25 -1.88
N ILE A 11 3.41 -2.75 -0.93
CA ILE A 11 3.92 -1.99 0.22
C ILE A 11 5.00 -2.75 1.02
N ASN A 12 4.89 -4.08 1.14
CA ASN A 12 5.94 -4.86 1.84
C ASN A 12 7.29 -4.79 1.13
N GLU A 13 7.30 -4.86 -0.20
CA GLU A 13 8.52 -4.81 -1.01
C GLU A 13 9.23 -3.46 -0.81
N VAL A 14 8.47 -2.36 -0.92
CA VAL A 14 8.99 -1.01 -0.71
C VAL A 14 9.48 -0.77 0.73
N LEU A 15 8.79 -1.33 1.73
CA LEU A 15 9.23 -1.28 3.13
C LEU A 15 10.57 -1.99 3.33
N GLU A 16 10.75 -3.16 2.72
CA GLU A 16 11.99 -3.94 2.78
C GLU A 16 13.13 -3.23 2.06
N GLU A 17 12.92 -2.74 0.84
CA GLU A 17 13.92 -1.98 0.07
C GLU A 17 14.40 -0.72 0.82
N LYS A 18 13.49 -0.01 1.48
CA LYS A 18 13.80 1.24 2.20
C LYS A 18 14.18 1.03 3.66
N ASN A 19 14.23 -0.22 4.14
CA ASN A 19 14.51 -0.56 5.54
C ASN A 19 13.57 0.15 6.54
N ILE A 20 12.30 0.32 6.15
CA ILE A 20 11.26 0.95 6.99
C ILE A 20 10.43 -0.15 7.64
N SER A 21 10.29 -0.10 8.96
CA SER A 21 9.42 -1.03 9.66
C SER A 21 7.93 -0.69 9.45
N LYS A 22 7.07 -1.71 9.43
CA LYS A 22 5.60 -1.53 9.41
C LYS A 22 5.10 -0.62 10.54
N ASN A 23 5.71 -0.72 11.73
CA ASN A 23 5.35 0.10 12.88
C ASN A 23 5.65 1.60 12.65
N LYS A 24 6.74 1.91 11.93
CA LYS A 24 7.06 3.30 11.55
C LYS A 24 6.02 3.83 10.58
N LEU A 25 5.70 3.06 9.53
CA LEU A 25 4.65 3.45 8.58
C LEU A 25 3.28 3.63 9.24
N GLU A 26 2.90 2.71 10.15
CA GLU A 26 1.65 2.79 10.92
C GLU A 26 1.53 4.13 11.66
N LYS A 27 2.60 4.54 12.36
CA LYS A 27 2.63 5.79 13.14
C LYS A 27 2.66 7.04 12.26
N GLU A 28 3.58 7.10 11.30
CA GLU A 28 3.81 8.31 10.50
C GLU A 28 2.68 8.57 9.50
N ALA A 29 2.09 7.51 8.91
CA ALA A 29 0.95 7.64 8.01
C ALA A 29 -0.40 7.74 8.76
N ASN A 30 -0.38 7.68 10.10
CA ASN A 30 -1.58 7.61 10.95
C ASN A 30 -2.57 6.54 10.46
N LEU A 31 -2.04 5.35 10.16
CA LEU A 31 -2.81 4.21 9.68
C LEU A 31 -3.14 3.28 10.84
N GLN A 32 -4.36 2.74 10.87
CA GLN A 32 -4.63 1.64 11.80
C GLN A 32 -3.89 0.38 11.35
N ARG A 33 -3.36 -0.40 12.31
CA ARG A 33 -2.67 -1.68 12.04
C ARG A 33 -3.45 -2.63 11.16
N THR A 34 -4.77 -2.71 11.35
CA THR A 34 -5.68 -3.54 10.55
C THR A 34 -5.76 -3.08 9.09
N GLN A 35 -5.74 -1.76 8.85
CA GLN A 35 -5.70 -1.19 7.50
C GLN A 35 -4.35 -1.50 6.85
N LEU A 36 -3.24 -1.21 7.53
CA LEU A 36 -1.89 -1.51 7.02
C LEU A 36 -1.74 -2.99 6.65
N ASN A 37 -2.17 -3.89 7.55
CA ASN A 37 -2.18 -5.33 7.28
C ASN A 37 -3.08 -5.69 6.09
N SER A 38 -4.20 -5.01 5.89
CA SER A 38 -5.06 -5.25 4.73
C SER A 38 -4.36 -4.85 3.43
N TYR A 39 -3.64 -3.72 3.40
CA TYR A 39 -2.86 -3.30 2.23
C TYR A 39 -1.74 -4.31 1.94
N CYS A 40 -0.94 -4.64 2.96
CA CYS A 40 0.16 -5.59 2.85
C CYS A 40 -0.27 -7.00 2.41
N ASN A 41 -1.54 -7.37 2.64
CA ASN A 41 -2.10 -8.67 2.28
C ASN A 41 -3.06 -8.61 1.08
N ASN A 42 -3.16 -7.47 0.38
CA ASN A 42 -4.05 -7.32 -0.78
C ASN A 42 -5.55 -7.60 -0.48
N LYS A 43 -5.99 -7.29 0.75
CA LYS A 43 -7.38 -7.50 1.21
C LYS A 43 -8.22 -6.21 1.22
N VAL A 44 -7.67 -5.11 0.71
CA VAL A 44 -8.34 -3.80 0.69
C VAL A 44 -9.40 -3.77 -0.40
N LYS A 45 -10.62 -3.39 0.00
CA LYS A 45 -11.76 -3.24 -0.93
C LYS A 45 -12.00 -1.79 -1.34
N ARG A 46 -11.63 -0.85 -0.49
CA ARG A 46 -11.76 0.60 -0.70
C ARG A 46 -10.54 1.27 -0.12
N ILE A 47 -9.93 2.14 -0.92
CA ILE A 47 -8.79 2.96 -0.52
C ILE A 47 -9.18 4.42 -0.68
N ASP A 48 -8.69 5.25 0.22
CA ASP A 48 -8.82 6.69 0.18
C ASP A 48 -7.53 7.32 -0.38
N LEU A 49 -7.66 8.37 -1.20
CA LEU A 49 -6.52 8.99 -1.88
C LEU A 49 -5.55 9.68 -0.90
N ILE A 50 -6.06 10.24 0.21
CA ILE A 50 -5.22 10.84 1.25
C ILE A 50 -4.39 9.75 1.92
N THR A 51 -4.96 8.57 2.15
CA THR A 51 -4.22 7.42 2.68
C THR A 51 -3.09 7.01 1.76
N LEU A 52 -3.35 6.93 0.45
CA LEU A 52 -2.32 6.60 -0.54
C LEU A 52 -1.20 7.65 -0.54
N ALA A 53 -1.55 8.94 -0.55
CA ALA A 53 -0.60 10.04 -0.51
C ALA A 53 0.29 10.01 0.75
N LYS A 54 -0.29 9.70 1.93
CA LYS A 54 0.48 9.55 3.17
C LYS A 54 1.47 8.39 3.11
N ILE A 55 1.08 7.26 2.53
CA ILE A 55 1.98 6.12 2.35
C ILE A 55 3.15 6.52 1.45
N CYS A 56 2.85 7.14 0.30
CA CYS A 56 3.87 7.64 -0.64
C CYS A 56 4.82 8.63 0.04
N TYR A 57 4.28 9.57 0.83
CA TYR A 57 5.07 10.56 1.57
C TYR A 57 6.00 9.91 2.60
N VAL A 58 5.50 8.98 3.42
CA VAL A 58 6.30 8.33 4.47
C VAL A 58 7.36 7.40 3.89
N LEU A 59 7.03 6.73 2.78
CA LEU A 59 7.96 5.86 2.08
C LEU A 59 8.84 6.62 1.09
N ASP A 60 8.64 7.92 0.89
CA ASP A 60 9.37 8.71 -0.11
C ASP A 60 9.39 8.01 -1.48
N CYS A 61 8.20 7.67 -1.99
CA CYS A 61 8.02 6.87 -3.20
C CYS A 61 6.86 7.40 -4.05
N GLU A 62 6.75 6.90 -5.28
CA GLU A 62 5.64 7.17 -6.18
C GLU A 62 4.51 6.12 -6.00
N ILE A 63 3.37 6.33 -6.66
CA ILE A 63 2.19 5.46 -6.49
C ILE A 63 2.43 4.10 -7.14
N GLU A 64 3.11 4.09 -8.29
CA GLU A 64 3.51 2.91 -9.04
C GLU A 64 4.44 1.97 -8.26
N ASP A 65 5.23 2.50 -7.32
CA ASP A 65 6.12 1.70 -6.47
C ASP A 65 5.32 0.80 -5.52
N ILE A 66 4.18 1.30 -5.02
CA ILE A 66 3.38 0.62 -4.00
C ILE A 66 2.15 -0.09 -4.57
N MET A 67 1.82 0.10 -5.84
CA MET A 67 0.60 -0.43 -6.45
C MET A 67 0.74 -0.66 -7.96
N GLU A 68 0.28 -1.83 -8.41
CA GLU A 68 0.27 -2.19 -9.83
C GLU A 68 -1.08 -2.76 -10.25
N TYR A 69 -1.38 -2.64 -11.54
CA TYR A 69 -2.51 -3.33 -12.14
C TYR A 69 -2.03 -4.61 -12.86
N LYS A 70 -2.66 -5.75 -12.54
CA LYS A 70 -2.45 -7.04 -13.20
C LYS A 70 -3.65 -7.38 -14.07
N LYS A 71 -3.40 -7.53 -15.37
CA LYS A 71 -4.34 -8.14 -16.32
C LYS A 71 -4.51 -9.63 -15.99
N ILE A 72 -5.70 -10.17 -16.25
CA ILE A 72 -5.99 -11.61 -16.27
C ILE A 72 -5.71 -12.14 -17.68
#